data_AF-A0A8X8ZCR9-F1
#
_entry.id   AF-A0A8X8ZCR9-F1
#
_cell.length_a   1.000
_cell.length_b   1.000
_cell.length_c   1.000
_cell.angle_alpha   90.00
_cell.angle_beta   90.00
_cell.angle_gamma   90.00
#
_symmetry.space_group_name_H-M   'P 1'
#
loop_
_entity.id
_entity.type
_entity.pdbx_description
1 polymer ?
#
loop_
_entity_poly.entity_id
_entity_poly.type
_entity_poly.pdbx_seq_one_letter_code
_entity_poly.pdbx_strand_id
1 'polypeptide(L)'
;MTMLVNGMQAPREPCHDLHCRILKDLLLMMYSREDDPKLYVSGEEHPENWHVQIFRSIESGGFPKFYDEAEAQNLVCSKNLVIDKSIQTAYIQAIRSAQHFIYIENQYFLGSSYAWPSDKDAGKKRFPDFP
;
A
#
# COMPACT_ATOMS: atom_id res chain seq x y z
N MET A 1 12.59 -16.91 -21.95
CA MET A 1 12.36 -18.06 -21.05
C MET A 1 10.88 -18.43 -21.18
N THR A 2 10.57 -19.56 -21.81
CA THR A 2 9.21 -20.06 -22.03
C THR A 2 8.86 -21.08 -20.96
N MET A 3 7.58 -21.18 -20.58
CA MET A 3 7.09 -22.21 -19.67
C MET A 3 6.18 -23.17 -20.44
N LEU A 4 6.18 -24.45 -20.04
CA LEU A 4 5.21 -25.42 -20.52
C LEU A 4 3.95 -25.27 -19.66
N VAL A 5 2.88 -24.76 -20.26
CA VAL A 5 1.55 -24.70 -19.64
C VAL A 5 0.67 -25.68 -20.41
N ASN A 6 0.18 -26.73 -19.75
CA ASN A 6 -0.64 -27.79 -20.35
C ASN A 6 -0.03 -28.40 -21.64
N GLY A 7 1.29 -28.61 -21.66
CA GLY A 7 1.98 -29.18 -22.81
C GLY A 7 2.19 -28.22 -24.00
N MET A 8 1.68 -26.99 -23.92
CA MET A 8 1.96 -25.94 -24.88
C MET A 8 3.11 -25.06 -24.39
N GLN A 9 4.06 -24.78 -25.28
CA GLN A 9 5.15 -23.87 -24.98
C GLN A 9 4.66 -22.42 -25.14
N ALA A 10 4.57 -21.69 -24.03
CA ALA A 10 4.13 -20.31 -23.99
C ALA A 10 5.23 -19.39 -23.44
N PRO A 11 5.27 -18.11 -23.86
CA PRO A 11 6.12 -17.12 -23.20
C PRO A 11 5.70 -16.99 -21.74
N ARG A 12 6.67 -16.96 -20.82
CA ARG A 12 6.39 -16.69 -19.41
C ARG A 12 5.99 -15.23 -19.23
N GLU A 13 5.09 -14.95 -18.30
CA GLU A 13 4.85 -13.59 -17.83
C GLU A 13 5.95 -13.21 -16.82
N PRO A 14 6.78 -12.19 -17.09
CA PRO A 14 7.73 -11.69 -16.10
C PRO A 14 6.98 -11.04 -14.94
N CYS A 15 7.35 -11.39 -13.71
CA CYS A 15 6.91 -10.67 -12.52
C CYS A 15 7.89 -9.53 -12.26
N HIS A 16 7.42 -8.29 -12.36
CA HIS A 16 8.16 -7.08 -12.00
C HIS A 16 7.54 -6.51 -10.72
N ASP A 17 8.34 -6.41 -9.66
CA ASP A 17 7.88 -6.03 -8.32
C ASP A 17 8.98 -5.26 -7.56
N LEU A 18 8.60 -4.49 -6.55
CA LEU A 18 9.48 -3.67 -5.72
C LEU A 18 9.39 -4.09 -4.26
N HIS A 19 10.55 -4.24 -3.61
CA HIS A 19 10.63 -4.60 -2.19
C HIS A 19 11.70 -3.76 -1.49
N CYS A 20 11.48 -3.46 -0.21
CA CYS A 20 12.47 -2.77 0.64
C CYS A 20 12.76 -3.59 1.90
N ARG A 21 13.99 -3.49 2.40
CA ARG A 21 14.40 -4.05 3.69
C ARG A 21 14.64 -2.91 4.66
N ILE A 22 13.95 -2.93 5.79
CA ILE A 22 14.13 -1.96 6.88
C ILE A 22 14.87 -2.67 8.01
N LEU A 23 15.98 -2.09 8.48
CA LEU A 23 16.91 -2.73 9.40
C LEU A 23 16.68 -2.36 10.88
N LYS A 24 15.75 -1.44 11.16
CA LYS A 24 15.31 -1.05 12.52
C LYS A 24 13.77 -0.91 12.56
N ASP A 25 13.17 -1.11 13.73
CA ASP A 25 11.75 -0.85 14.07
C ASP A 25 10.63 -1.76 13.52
N LEU A 26 10.85 -2.63 12.52
CA LEU A 26 9.80 -3.59 12.12
C LEU A 26 9.49 -4.67 13.19
N LEU A 27 10.34 -4.80 14.20
CA LEU A 27 10.23 -5.82 15.27
C LEU A 27 9.09 -5.58 16.26
N LEU A 28 8.47 -4.39 16.28
CA LEU A 28 7.34 -4.10 17.18
C LEU A 28 5.99 -4.68 16.72
N MET A 29 5.85 -5.18 15.48
CA MET A 29 4.60 -5.78 15.01
C MET A 29 4.58 -7.32 14.96
N MET A 30 5.73 -8.00 14.90
CA MET A 30 5.79 -9.47 14.84
C MET A 30 7.02 -10.00 15.57
N TYR A 31 6.88 -10.24 16.88
CA TYR A 31 7.79 -11.06 17.72
C TYR A 31 9.28 -10.67 17.78
N SER A 32 9.70 -10.13 18.93
CA SER A 32 11.11 -9.89 19.28
C SER A 32 11.97 -11.16 19.27
N ARG A 33 13.11 -11.08 18.57
CA ARG A 33 14.39 -11.59 19.05
C ARG A 33 15.38 -10.44 18.97
N GLU A 34 15.71 -9.86 20.12
CA GLU A 34 16.56 -8.68 20.24
C GLU A 34 18.05 -8.96 19.96
N ASP A 35 18.45 -10.24 19.84
CA ASP A 35 19.86 -10.64 19.74
C ASP A 35 20.18 -11.45 18.48
N ASP A 36 19.92 -10.91 17.27
CA ASP A 36 20.54 -11.46 16.05
C ASP A 36 21.92 -10.79 15.84
N PRO A 37 23.05 -11.53 16.01
CA PRO A 37 24.40 -10.98 15.84
C PRO A 37 24.71 -10.52 14.41
N LYS A 38 23.78 -10.69 13.45
CA LYS A 38 23.90 -10.16 12.08
C LYS A 38 23.33 -8.75 11.89
N LEU A 39 22.69 -8.16 12.90
CA LEU A 39 22.12 -6.81 12.82
C LEU A 39 23.10 -5.78 13.37
N TYR A 40 23.72 -5.01 12.47
CA TYR A 40 24.55 -3.86 12.85
C TYR A 40 23.71 -2.57 12.84
N VAL A 41 23.65 -1.90 13.98
CA VAL A 41 22.90 -0.66 14.22
C VAL A 41 23.92 0.49 14.21
N SER A 42 23.93 1.29 13.15
CA SER A 42 24.69 2.57 13.11
C SER A 42 24.17 3.56 14.15
N GLY A 43 25.03 4.46 14.64
CA GLY A 43 24.65 5.59 15.49
C GLY A 43 23.69 6.54 14.76
N GLU A 44 22.88 7.29 15.50
CA GLU A 44 21.76 8.10 14.97
C GLU A 44 22.19 9.16 13.93
N GLU A 45 23.34 9.80 14.18
CA GLU A 45 23.93 10.86 13.33
C GLU A 45 24.65 10.33 12.08
N HIS A 46 24.54 9.03 11.77
CA HIS A 46 25.24 8.46 10.63
C HIS A 46 24.60 8.97 9.31
N PRO A 47 25.38 9.51 8.36
CA PRO A 47 24.84 10.18 7.17
C PRO A 47 24.06 9.24 6.24
N GLU A 48 24.34 7.94 6.30
CA GLU A 48 23.62 6.90 5.54
C GLU A 48 22.32 6.42 6.22
N ASN A 49 21.93 7.03 7.35
CA ASN A 49 20.68 6.70 8.02
C ASN A 49 19.48 7.31 7.28
N TRP A 50 18.36 6.60 7.35
CA TRP A 50 17.09 7.02 6.76
C TRP A 50 16.04 7.19 7.87
N HIS A 51 15.33 8.30 7.85
CA HIS A 51 14.10 8.46 8.64
C HIS A 51 12.96 7.79 7.89
N VAL A 52 12.37 6.75 8.48
CA VAL A 52 11.30 5.96 7.88
C VAL A 52 10.07 6.03 8.77
N GLN A 53 8.90 6.20 8.17
CA GLN A 53 7.61 6.09 8.84
C GLN A 53 6.82 4.93 8.22
N ILE A 54 6.31 4.03 9.06
CA ILE A 54 5.49 2.91 8.61
C ILE A 54 4.03 3.35 8.54
N PHE A 55 3.38 3.02 7.43
CA PHE A 55 1.96 3.24 7.22
C PHE A 55 1.26 1.91 6.94
N ARG A 56 -0.01 1.82 7.30
CA ARG A 56 -0.83 0.62 7.09
C ARG A 56 -2.26 0.97 6.65
N SER A 57 -2.97 -0.06 6.21
CA SER A 57 -4.41 -0.03 5.95
C SER A 57 -5.03 -1.23 6.63
N ILE A 58 -5.78 -1.02 7.72
CA ILE A 58 -6.36 -2.10 8.54
C ILE A 58 -7.67 -1.64 9.18
N GLU A 59 -8.62 -2.55 9.30
CA GLU A 59 -9.91 -2.35 9.97
C GLU A 59 -9.97 -3.21 11.25
N SER A 60 -10.95 -2.95 12.14
CA SER A 60 -11.05 -3.25 13.58
C SER A 60 -10.77 -4.67 14.14
N GLY A 61 -10.21 -5.60 13.36
CA GLY A 61 -9.72 -6.88 13.86
C GLY A 61 -8.48 -6.78 14.77
N GLY A 62 -7.88 -5.59 14.94
CA GLY A 62 -6.65 -5.37 15.70
C GLY A 62 -6.52 -4.02 16.41
N PHE A 63 -7.62 -3.35 16.75
CA PHE A 63 -7.62 -2.02 17.37
C PHE A 63 -8.32 -1.94 18.73
N PRO A 64 -7.99 -0.94 19.57
CA PRO A 64 -8.71 -0.65 20.80
C PRO A 64 -10.19 -0.35 20.49
N LYS A 65 -11.08 -0.80 21.38
CA LYS A 65 -12.53 -0.66 21.18
C LYS A 65 -13.07 0.73 21.52
N PHE A 66 -12.24 1.60 22.10
CA PHE A 66 -12.65 2.90 22.62
C PHE A 66 -12.29 4.03 21.65
N TYR A 67 -13.26 4.91 21.40
CA TYR A 67 -13.17 5.99 20.42
C TYR A 67 -12.05 6.99 20.71
N ASP A 68 -11.88 7.36 21.99
CA ASP A 68 -10.90 8.37 22.41
C ASP A 68 -9.44 7.90 22.18
N GLU A 69 -9.19 6.59 22.35
CA GLU A 69 -7.89 5.98 22.09
C GLU A 69 -7.60 5.88 20.58
N ALA A 70 -8.65 5.71 19.76
CA ALA A 70 -8.53 5.65 18.32
C ALA A 70 -8.21 7.03 17.71
N GLU A 71 -8.89 8.07 18.18
CA GLU A 71 -8.66 9.45 17.73
C GLU A 71 -7.24 9.92 18.06
N ALA A 72 -6.74 9.62 19.27
CA ALA A 72 -5.36 9.93 19.67
C ALA A 72 -4.28 9.29 18.77
N GLN A 73 -4.62 8.19 18.07
CA GLN A 73 -3.74 7.49 17.14
C GLN A 73 -3.99 7.86 15.67
N ASN A 74 -4.75 8.93 15.40
CA ASN A 74 -5.18 9.37 14.06
C ASN A 74 -6.00 8.30 13.30
N LEU A 75 -6.71 7.44 14.01
CA LEU A 75 -7.57 6.42 13.44
C LEU A 75 -8.98 6.99 13.24
N VAL A 76 -9.66 6.53 12.18
CA VAL A 76 -11.02 6.96 11.88
C VAL A 76 -12.00 5.90 12.35
N CYS A 77 -13.00 6.32 13.12
CA CYS A 77 -14.11 5.46 13.50
C CYS A 77 -15.24 5.58 12.46
N SER A 78 -15.65 4.48 11.83
CA SER A 78 -16.82 4.44 10.94
C SER A 78 -17.61 3.15 11.16
N LYS A 79 -18.94 3.24 11.26
CA LYS A 79 -19.83 2.08 11.44
C LYS A 79 -19.38 1.11 12.57
N ASN A 80 -18.89 1.66 13.69
CA ASN A 80 -18.33 0.91 14.84
C ASN A 80 -17.01 0.15 14.56
N LEU A 81 -16.31 0.48 13.47
CA LEU A 81 -14.99 -0.04 13.14
C LEU A 81 -13.96 1.08 13.29
N VAL A 82 -12.82 0.74 13.89
CA VAL A 82 -11.62 1.57 13.86
C VAL A 82 -10.86 1.26 12.56
N ILE A 83 -10.54 2.29 11.80
CA ILE A 83 -9.93 2.23 10.47
C ILE A 83 -8.62 3.03 10.49
N ASP A 84 -7.52 2.37 10.14
CA ASP A 84 -6.26 3.02 9.79
C ASP A 84 -6.22 3.23 8.28
N LYS A 85 -6.14 4.49 7.86
CA LYS A 85 -6.02 4.90 6.45
C LYS A 85 -4.70 5.62 6.18
N SER A 86 -3.68 5.37 7.00
CA SER A 86 -2.41 6.11 6.99
C SER A 86 -1.66 5.98 5.66
N ILE A 87 -1.78 4.84 4.94
CA ILE A 87 -1.27 4.71 3.55
C ILE A 87 -1.90 5.77 2.64
N GLN A 88 -3.23 5.92 2.67
CA GLN A 88 -3.93 6.90 1.82
C GLN A 88 -3.49 8.33 2.16
N THR A 89 -3.42 8.67 3.45
CA THR A 89 -2.98 9.99 3.91
C THR A 89 -1.55 10.29 3.47
N ALA A 90 -0.63 9.32 3.58
CA ALA A 90 0.76 9.46 3.16
C ALA A 90 0.87 9.73 1.64
N TYR A 91 0.13 8.99 0.81
CA TYR A 91 0.06 9.24 -0.63
C TYR A 91 -0.41 10.67 -0.95
N ILE A 92 -1.48 11.15 -0.29
CA ILE A 92 -1.99 12.51 -0.49
C ILE A 92 -0.92 13.55 -0.12
N GLN A 93 -0.24 13.37 1.01
CA GLN A 93 0.78 14.29 1.47
C GLN A 93 2.00 14.31 0.54
N ALA A 94 2.47 13.15 0.10
CA ALA A 94 3.58 13.03 -0.84
C ALA A 94 3.25 13.73 -2.18
N ILE A 95 2.05 13.50 -2.72
CA ILE A 95 1.60 14.13 -3.96
C ILE A 95 1.51 15.65 -3.81
N ARG A 96 0.91 16.14 -2.72
CA ARG A 96 0.78 17.59 -2.46
C ARG A 96 2.11 18.30 -2.23
N SER A 97 3.12 17.58 -1.73
CA SER A 97 4.44 18.15 -1.41
C SER A 97 5.43 18.08 -2.57
N ALA A 98 5.10 17.34 -3.65
CA ALA A 98 5.99 17.17 -4.79
C ALA A 98 6.21 18.51 -5.53
N GLN A 99 7.47 18.89 -5.71
CA GLN A 99 7.84 20.15 -6.38
C GLN A 99 8.26 19.98 -7.85
N HIS A 100 8.56 18.74 -8.28
CA HIS A 100 9.18 18.48 -9.59
C HIS A 100 8.39 17.45 -10.40
N PHE A 101 8.45 16.18 -10.02
CA PHE A 101 7.72 15.11 -10.70
C PHE A 101 7.36 14.01 -9.70
N ILE A 102 6.40 13.16 -10.10
CA ILE A 102 5.99 11.98 -9.35
C ILE A 102 6.11 10.78 -10.29
N TYR A 103 6.75 9.73 -9.82
CA TYR A 103 6.83 8.44 -10.50
C TYR A 103 6.00 7.41 -9.73
N ILE A 104 5.14 6.67 -10.41
CA ILE A 104 4.25 5.68 -9.80
C ILE A 104 4.34 4.38 -10.59
N GLU A 105 4.90 3.34 -9.98
CA GLU A 105 4.72 1.94 -10.39
C GLU A 105 3.71 1.32 -9.46
N ASN A 106 2.54 0.94 -9.99
CA ASN A 106 1.52 0.25 -9.23
C ASN A 106 0.75 -0.72 -10.11
N GLN A 107 0.29 -1.83 -9.55
CA GLN A 107 -0.52 -2.81 -10.28
C GLN A 107 -1.88 -2.23 -10.72
N TYR A 108 -2.44 -1.31 -9.92
CA TYR A 108 -3.73 -0.67 -10.20
C TYR A 108 -3.62 0.85 -10.11
N PHE A 109 -4.30 1.56 -11.04
CA PHE A 109 -4.37 3.02 -11.03
C PHE A 109 -5.81 3.49 -11.25
N LEU A 110 -6.62 3.31 -10.21
CA LEU A 110 -8.07 3.56 -10.21
C LEU A 110 -8.44 4.21 -8.87
N GLY A 111 -9.26 5.26 -8.92
CA GLY A 111 -9.74 5.93 -7.71
C GLY A 111 -10.56 7.18 -8.01
N SER A 112 -10.91 7.92 -6.97
CA SER A 112 -11.64 9.20 -7.06
C SER A 112 -12.95 9.12 -7.84
N SER A 113 -13.68 8.01 -7.67
CA SER A 113 -14.94 7.75 -8.40
C SER A 113 -16.04 8.77 -8.13
N TYR A 114 -15.97 9.49 -7.00
CA TYR A 114 -16.86 10.61 -6.70
C TYR A 114 -16.79 11.75 -7.75
N ALA A 115 -15.68 11.84 -8.50
CA ALA A 115 -15.45 12.83 -9.55
C ALA A 115 -15.59 12.24 -10.96
N TRP A 116 -15.95 10.97 -11.11
CA TRP A 116 -16.17 10.39 -12.44
C TRP A 116 -17.43 10.99 -13.07
N PRO A 117 -17.42 11.22 -14.41
CA PRO A 117 -18.63 11.61 -15.11
C PRO A 117 -19.76 10.61 -14.86
N SER A 118 -20.97 11.11 -14.62
CA SER A 118 -22.16 10.28 -14.49
C SER A 118 -22.56 9.73 -15.86
N ASP A 119 -21.89 8.67 -16.29
CA ASP A 119 -22.21 8.02 -17.56
C ASP A 119 -23.42 7.10 -17.38
N LYS A 120 -24.59 7.56 -17.84
CA LYS A 120 -25.84 6.79 -17.80
C LYS A 120 -25.88 5.64 -18.82
N ASP A 121 -24.93 5.59 -19.74
CA ASP A 121 -24.84 4.59 -20.81
C ASP A 121 -23.58 3.72 -20.72
N ALA A 122 -22.82 3.81 -19.62
CA ALA A 122 -21.73 2.88 -19.30
C ALA A 122 -22.29 1.44 -19.19
N GLY A 123 -22.19 0.68 -20.28
CA GLY A 123 -22.74 -0.67 -20.42
C GLY A 123 -23.71 -0.88 -21.59
N LYS A 124 -24.19 0.19 -22.25
CA LYS A 124 -25.03 0.10 -23.46
C LYS A 124 -24.22 0.14 -24.76
N LYS A 125 -23.13 -0.61 -24.84
CA LYS A 125 -22.65 -1.05 -26.16
C LYS A 125 -23.35 -2.37 -26.47
N ARG A 126 -24.57 -2.30 -27.02
CA ARG A 126 -25.12 -3.46 -27.74
C ARG A 126 -24.14 -3.74 -28.87
N PHE A 127 -23.48 -4.89 -28.83
CA PHE A 127 -22.86 -5.43 -30.03
C PHE A 127 -23.96 -5.47 -31.11
N PRO A 128 -23.72 -4.96 -32.32
CA PRO A 128 -24.68 -5.19 -33.39
C PRO A 128 -24.85 -6.70 -33.52
N ASP A 129 -26.10 -7.16 -33.46
CA ASP A 129 -26.44 -8.55 -33.72
C ASP A 129 -25.78 -8.93 -35.06
N PHE A 130 -24.86 -9.88 -35.03
CA PHE A 130 -24.25 -10.39 -36.24
C PHE A 130 -25.36 -11.05 -37.09
N PRO A 131 -25.36 -10.82 -38.43
CA PRO A 131 -26.36 -11.39 -39.33
C PRO A 131 -26.32 -12.92 -39.38
#